data_AF-A0A3B8Y7T0-F1
#
_entry.id   AF-A0A3B8Y7T0-F1
#
_cell.length_a   1.000
_cell.length_b   1.000
_cell.length_c   1.000
_cell.angle_alpha   90.00
_cell.angle_beta   90.00
_cell.angle_gamma   90.00
#
_symmetry.space_group_name_H-M   'P 1'
#
loop_
_entity.id
_entity.type
_entity.pdbx_description
1 polymer ?
#
loop_
_entity_poly.entity_id
_entity_poly.type
_entity_poly.pdbx_seq_one_letter_code
_entity_poly.pdbx_strand_id
1 'polypeptide(L)'
;FFQELYWRESIPVMLASETGGEGRNLQFANTIVNYDLPWNPMRIEQRIGRLHRIGQTQDVYIFNFCYANSLEEYILKVLHEKINLFELVVGEIDTILGQMGEEFDFGEEVVSLWLQNQSLIERDTAFEQLGSQLLDAKHSYAEIQEYEEQLFGEDFEA
;
A
#
# COMPACT_ATOMS: atom_id res chain seq x y z
N PHE A 1 -4.39 12.93 25.97
CA PHE A 1 -3.42 13.70 26.79
C PHE A 1 -2.66 12.89 27.84
N PHE A 2 -3.14 12.62 29.07
CA PHE A 2 -2.32 11.89 30.06
C PHE A 2 -2.04 10.41 29.72
N GLN A 3 -2.97 9.71 29.06
CA GLN A 3 -2.73 8.36 28.56
C GLN A 3 -1.71 8.34 27.41
N GLU A 4 -1.83 9.22 26.40
CA GLU A 4 -0.92 9.29 25.24
C GLU A 4 0.54 9.55 25.63
N LEU A 5 0.81 10.41 26.62
CA LEU A 5 2.18 10.64 27.09
C LEU A 5 2.78 9.40 27.76
N TYR A 6 1.98 8.61 28.47
CA TYR A 6 2.45 7.39 29.16
C TYR A 6 2.84 6.30 28.15
N TRP A 7 2.08 6.13 27.06
CA TRP A 7 2.40 5.15 26.01
C TRP A 7 3.75 5.43 25.35
N ARG A 8 4.06 6.70 25.10
CA ARG A 8 5.28 7.13 24.38
C ARG A 8 6.58 6.82 25.12
N GLU A 9 6.58 6.81 26.45
CA GLU A 9 7.80 6.63 27.25
C GLU A 9 7.94 5.25 27.89
N SER A 10 6.89 4.42 27.92
CA SER A 10 6.91 3.19 28.73
C SER A 10 6.42 1.91 28.03
N ILE A 11 5.88 2.00 26.81
CA ILE A 11 5.32 0.82 26.12
C ILE A 11 6.00 0.62 24.77
N PRO A 12 6.91 -0.36 24.66
CA PRO A 12 7.70 -0.57 23.45
C PRO A 12 6.93 -1.26 22.32
N VAL A 13 5.80 -1.93 22.61
CA VAL A 13 5.02 -2.69 21.65
C VAL A 13 3.52 -2.48 21.89
N MET A 14 2.80 -2.15 20.82
CA MET A 14 1.34 -2.10 20.81
C MET A 14 0.82 -3.18 19.85
N LEU A 15 -0.11 -4.00 20.33
CA LEU A 15 -0.83 -4.98 19.51
C LEU A 15 -2.22 -4.44 19.22
N ALA A 16 -2.61 -4.44 17.95
CA ALA A 16 -3.94 -4.03 17.51
C ALA A 16 -4.45 -4.99 16.42
N SER A 17 -5.70 -5.41 16.55
CA SER A 17 -6.48 -5.99 15.45
C SER A 17 -7.05 -4.87 14.59
N GLU A 18 -7.59 -5.21 13.42
CA GLU A 18 -8.17 -4.25 12.47
C GLU A 18 -9.25 -3.36 13.14
N THR A 19 -10.06 -3.94 14.04
CA THR A 19 -11.06 -3.23 14.86
C THR A 19 -10.51 -2.45 16.05
N GLY A 20 -9.29 -2.75 16.52
CA GLY A 20 -8.63 -2.09 17.65
C GLY A 20 -7.77 -0.89 17.26
N GLY A 21 -7.46 -0.73 15.98
CA GLY A 21 -6.63 0.34 15.41
C GLY A 21 -7.41 1.49 14.76
N GLU A 22 -8.72 1.35 14.57
CA GLU A 22 -9.55 2.39 13.97
C GLU A 22 -9.54 3.68 14.81
N GLY A 23 -9.23 4.81 14.15
CA GLY A 23 -9.33 6.14 14.75
C GLY A 23 -8.18 6.58 15.66
N ARG A 24 -7.15 5.76 15.90
CA ARG A 24 -5.99 6.17 16.71
C ARG A 24 -4.87 6.76 15.86
N ASN A 25 -4.30 7.87 16.32
CA ASN A 25 -3.12 8.47 15.71
C ASN A 25 -1.86 7.79 16.29
N LEU A 26 -1.11 7.07 15.46
CA LEU A 26 0.07 6.29 15.86
C LEU A 26 1.39 6.94 15.41
N GLN A 27 1.39 8.24 15.10
CA GLN A 27 2.58 8.99 14.65
C GLN A 27 3.76 8.97 15.62
N PHE A 28 3.56 8.56 16.88
CA PHE A 28 4.64 8.35 17.85
C PHE A 28 5.44 7.05 17.60
N ALA A 29 4.90 6.13 16.81
CA ALA A 29 5.58 4.92 16.38
C ALA A 29 6.14 5.10 14.96
N ASN A 30 7.31 4.51 14.72
CA ASN A 30 7.99 4.51 13.42
C ASN A 30 8.14 3.11 12.83
N THR A 31 7.65 2.07 13.51
CA THR A 31 7.73 0.68 13.04
C THR A 31 6.36 0.02 13.07
N ILE A 32 5.97 -0.62 11.97
CA ILE A 32 4.78 -1.47 11.88
C ILE A 32 5.19 -2.90 11.51
N VAL A 33 4.57 -3.87 12.17
CA VAL A 33 4.73 -5.29 11.88
C VAL A 33 3.34 -5.85 11.56
N ASN A 34 3.11 -6.18 10.29
CA ASN A 34 1.88 -6.82 9.83
C ASN A 34 2.02 -8.33 9.99
N TYR A 35 1.24 -8.90 10.93
CA TYR A 35 1.14 -10.34 11.10
C TYR A 35 0.31 -11.00 9.99
N ASP A 36 -0.75 -10.31 9.57
CA ASP A 36 -1.56 -10.61 8.41
C ASP A 36 -1.62 -9.36 7.51
N LEU A 37 -1.40 -9.57 6.21
CA LEU A 37 -1.52 -8.51 5.21
C LEU A 37 -2.92 -8.52 4.61
N PRO A 38 -3.65 -7.39 4.61
CA PRO A 38 -4.92 -7.32 3.90
C PRO A 38 -4.66 -7.39 2.40
N TRP A 39 -5.48 -8.15 1.68
CA TRP A 39 -5.31 -8.33 0.24
C TRP A 39 -5.65 -7.08 -0.57
N ASN A 40 -6.42 -6.15 0.00
CA ASN A 40 -6.75 -4.87 -0.62
C ASN A 40 -5.63 -3.83 -0.37
N PRO A 41 -4.98 -3.29 -1.42
CA PRO A 41 -3.87 -2.34 -1.30
C PRO A 41 -4.23 -1.05 -0.58
N MET A 42 -5.47 -0.56 -0.74
CA MET A 42 -5.95 0.65 -0.05
C MET A 42 -5.95 0.47 1.46
N ARG A 43 -6.28 -0.73 1.95
CA ARG A 43 -6.21 -1.03 3.39
C ARG A 43 -4.77 -1.00 3.91
N ILE A 44 -3.82 -1.47 3.11
CA ILE A 44 -2.38 -1.42 3.44
C ILE A 44 -1.91 0.04 3.50
N GLU A 45 -2.21 0.83 2.47
CA GLU A 45 -1.87 2.27 2.41
C GLU A 45 -2.44 3.01 3.62
N GLN A 46 -3.72 2.80 3.94
CA GLN A 46 -4.35 3.42 5.10
C GLN A 46 -3.69 3.04 6.44
N ARG A 47 -3.22 1.79 6.58
CA ARG A 47 -2.46 1.35 7.77
C ARG A 47 -1.12 2.09 7.85
N ILE A 48 -0.40 2.22 6.74
CA ILE A 48 0.89 2.93 6.67
C ILE A 48 0.71 4.42 6.96
N GLY A 49 -0.34 5.04 6.42
CA GLY A 49 -0.69 6.45 6.66
C GLY A 49 -1.06 6.79 8.11
N ARG A 50 -1.14 5.79 9.02
CA ARG A 50 -1.24 6.03 10.48
C ARG A 50 0.12 6.32 11.12
N LEU A 51 1.21 5.83 10.53
CA LEU A 51 2.59 6.03 10.99
C LEU A 51 3.32 7.08 10.13
N HIS A 52 3.21 6.98 8.81
CA HIS A 52 3.88 7.84 7.83
C HIS A 52 2.93 8.96 7.40
N ARG A 53 3.03 10.12 8.06
CA ARG A 53 2.32 11.37 7.66
C ARG A 53 3.32 12.51 7.46
N ILE A 54 2.87 13.55 6.77
CA ILE A 54 3.57 14.83 6.63
C ILE A 54 4.02 15.32 8.03
N GLY A 55 5.33 15.49 8.19
CA GLY A 55 5.97 15.90 9.45
C GLY A 55 6.59 14.76 10.28
N GLN A 56 6.49 13.50 9.85
CA GLN A 56 7.32 12.41 10.39
C GLN A 56 8.80 12.68 10.05
N THR A 57 9.68 12.62 11.05
CA THR A 57 11.11 12.95 10.91
C THR A 57 12.01 11.73 11.04
N GLN A 58 11.42 10.58 11.36
CA GLN A 58 12.12 9.31 11.53
C GLN A 58 11.81 8.39 10.36
N ASP A 59 12.79 7.56 10.00
CA ASP A 59 12.58 6.48 9.04
C ASP A 59 11.47 5.55 9.53
N VAL A 60 10.56 5.20 8.61
CA VAL A 60 9.46 4.28 8.88
C VAL A 60 9.84 2.88 8.41
N TYR A 61 9.74 1.90 9.31
CA TYR A 61 10.04 0.50 9.04
C TYR A 61 8.76 -0.31 8.96
N ILE A 62 8.60 -1.06 7.87
CA ILE A 62 7.41 -1.87 7.60
C ILE A 62 7.85 -3.32 7.43
N PHE A 63 7.40 -4.19 8.33
CA PHE A 63 7.65 -5.63 8.26
C PHE A 63 6.35 -6.37 7.95
N ASN A 64 6.35 -7.22 6.94
CA ASN A 64 5.20 -8.04 6.56
C ASN A 64 5.55 -9.52 6.72
N PHE A 65 4.77 -10.23 7.53
CA PHE A 65 4.86 -11.69 7.58
C PHE A 65 4.02 -12.30 6.45
N CYS A 66 4.61 -13.22 5.71
CA CYS A 66 3.93 -14.03 4.71
C CYS A 66 4.49 -15.46 4.72
N TYR A 67 3.69 -16.40 4.23
CA TYR A 67 4.14 -17.78 4.01
C TYR A 67 4.72 -17.90 2.60
N ALA A 68 5.80 -18.67 2.45
CA ALA A 68 6.36 -18.94 1.13
C ALA A 68 5.36 -19.72 0.25
N ASN A 69 5.29 -19.35 -1.02
CA ASN A 69 4.35 -19.81 -2.03
C ASN A 69 2.88 -19.62 -1.62
N SER A 70 2.55 -18.55 -0.90
CA SER A 70 1.17 -18.18 -0.55
C SER A 70 0.69 -16.99 -1.36
N LEU A 71 -0.62 -16.79 -1.43
CA LEU A 71 -1.23 -15.64 -2.12
C LEU A 71 -0.65 -14.31 -1.61
N GLU A 72 -0.41 -14.20 -0.31
CA GLU A 72 0.17 -13.02 0.32
C GLU A 72 1.58 -12.70 -0.19
N GLU A 73 2.40 -13.72 -0.49
CA GLU A 73 3.73 -13.50 -1.09
C GLU A 73 3.61 -12.86 -2.47
N TYR A 74 2.70 -13.35 -3.32
CA TYR A 74 2.47 -12.79 -4.65
C TYR A 74 1.92 -11.36 -4.58
N ILE A 75 0.97 -11.10 -3.66
CA ILE A 75 0.44 -9.76 -3.42
C ILE A 75 1.59 -8.83 -3.00
N LEU A 76 2.39 -9.22 -2.00
CA LEU A 76 3.53 -8.41 -1.55
C LEU A 76 4.51 -8.12 -2.67
N LYS A 77 4.83 -9.13 -3.50
CA LYS A 77 5.75 -8.97 -4.61
C LYS A 77 5.23 -7.94 -5.62
N VAL A 78 3.97 -8.04 -6.03
CA VAL A 78 3.36 -7.08 -6.97
C VAL A 78 3.32 -5.67 -6.38
N LEU A 79 2.85 -5.52 -5.14
CA LEU A 79 2.71 -4.21 -4.49
C LEU A 79 4.06 -3.55 -4.20
N HIS A 80 5.08 -4.33 -3.85
CA HIS A 80 6.42 -3.84 -3.57
C HIS A 80 7.21 -3.54 -4.84
N GLU A 81 7.26 -4.47 -5.80
CA GLU A 81 8.18 -4.37 -6.95
C GLU A 81 7.62 -3.54 -8.12
N LYS A 82 6.29 -3.49 -8.29
CA LYS A 82 5.67 -2.85 -9.45
C LYS A 82 5.05 -1.51 -9.09
N ILE A 83 4.36 -1.45 -7.96
CA ILE A 83 3.65 -0.24 -7.52
C ILE A 83 4.52 0.63 -6.62
N ASN A 84 5.51 0.06 -5.91
CA ASN A 84 6.21 0.71 -4.79
C ASN A 84 5.23 1.27 -3.76
N LEU A 85 4.21 0.49 -3.39
CA LEU A 85 3.10 0.95 -2.54
C LEU A 85 3.55 1.64 -1.25
N PHE A 86 4.67 1.21 -0.67
CA PHE A 86 5.21 1.74 0.58
C PHE A 86 5.84 3.13 0.46
N GLU A 87 6.10 3.59 -0.77
CA GLU A 87 6.68 4.90 -1.08
C GLU A 87 5.63 5.91 -1.58
N LEU A 88 4.43 5.45 -1.94
CA LEU A 88 3.37 6.28 -2.50
C LEU A 88 2.81 7.28 -1.46
N VAL A 89 2.37 8.42 -1.97
CA VAL A 89 1.56 9.37 -1.19
C VAL A 89 0.14 8.82 -1.06
N VAL A 90 -0.48 9.08 0.09
CA VAL A 90 -1.86 8.63 0.36
C VAL A 90 -2.81 9.14 -0.73
N GLY A 91 -3.50 8.21 -1.39
CA GLY A 91 -4.48 8.47 -2.45
C GLY A 91 -3.98 8.20 -3.86
N GLU A 92 -2.66 8.03 -4.05
CA GLU A 92 -2.10 7.69 -5.36
C GLU A 92 -2.53 6.28 -5.79
N ILE A 93 -2.64 5.34 -4.83
CA ILE A 93 -3.02 3.96 -5.14
C ILE A 93 -4.42 3.86 -5.75
N ASP A 94 -5.39 4.63 -5.24
CA ASP A 94 -6.76 4.63 -5.74
C ASP A 94 -6.81 5.08 -7.20
N THR A 95 -6.03 6.11 -7.53
CA THR A 95 -5.95 6.64 -8.89
C THR A 95 -5.27 5.66 -9.84
N ILE A 96 -4.18 5.01 -9.40
CA ILE A 96 -3.48 3.97 -10.18
C ILE A 96 -4.42 2.80 -10.47
N LEU A 97 -5.13 2.30 -9.44
CA LEU A 97 -6.09 1.21 -9.62
C LEU A 97 -7.26 1.63 -10.53
N GLY A 98 -7.70 2.89 -10.48
CA GLY A 98 -8.71 3.42 -11.41
C GLY A 98 -8.31 3.35 -12.89
N GLN A 99 -7.01 3.40 -13.21
CA GLN A 99 -6.53 3.22 -14.59
C GLN A 99 -6.67 1.78 -15.10
N MET A 100 -6.84 0.81 -14.20
CA MET A 100 -7.12 -0.59 -14.57
C MET A 100 -8.58 -0.81 -15.00
N GLY A 101 -9.45 0.18 -14.78
CA GLY A 101 -10.87 0.16 -15.10
C GLY A 101 -11.73 0.53 -13.89
N GLU A 102 -12.86 1.20 -14.13
CA GLU A 102 -13.74 1.69 -13.05
C GLU A 102 -14.29 0.59 -12.14
N GLU A 103 -14.44 -0.63 -12.65
CA GLU A 103 -14.95 -1.80 -11.90
C GLU A 103 -13.83 -2.73 -11.40
N PHE A 104 -12.56 -2.33 -11.51
CA PHE A 104 -11.44 -3.17 -11.10
C PHE A 104 -11.36 -3.31 -9.57
N ASP A 105 -11.56 -4.52 -9.05
CA ASP A 105 -11.26 -4.86 -7.67
C ASP A 105 -10.00 -5.73 -7.60
N PHE A 106 -8.92 -5.15 -7.05
CA PHE A 106 -7.64 -5.84 -6.91
C PHE A 106 -7.76 -7.14 -6.09
N GLY A 107 -8.56 -7.13 -5.02
CA GLY A 107 -8.73 -8.28 -4.15
C GLY A 107 -9.44 -9.45 -4.83
N GLU A 108 -10.48 -9.15 -5.60
CA GLU A 108 -11.17 -10.15 -6.43
C GLU A 108 -10.25 -10.70 -7.53
N GLU A 109 -9.49 -9.83 -8.20
CA GLU A 109 -8.57 -10.23 -9.26
C GLU A 109 -7.48 -11.19 -8.77
N VAL A 110 -6.78 -10.86 -7.67
CA VAL A 110 -5.71 -11.74 -7.15
C VAL A 110 -6.25 -13.09 -6.69
N VAL A 111 -7.45 -13.13 -6.11
CA VAL A 111 -8.12 -14.39 -5.73
C VAL A 111 -8.49 -15.20 -6.97
N SER A 112 -9.03 -14.53 -8.00
CA SER A 112 -9.39 -15.14 -9.27
C SER A 112 -8.16 -15.79 -9.93
N LEU A 113 -7.06 -15.05 -10.08
CA LEU A 113 -5.80 -15.54 -10.63
C LEU A 113 -5.26 -16.72 -9.81
N TRP A 114 -5.33 -16.65 -8.49
CA TRP A 114 -4.86 -17.73 -7.62
C TRP A 114 -5.65 -19.03 -7.79
N LEU A 115 -6.97 -18.94 -7.95
CA LEU A 115 -7.87 -20.09 -8.10
C LEU A 115 -7.81 -20.69 -9.51
N GLN A 116 -7.58 -19.88 -10.53
CA GLN A 116 -7.52 -20.32 -11.93
C GLN A 116 -6.19 -21.02 -12.28
N ASN A 117 -5.11 -20.67 -11.57
CA ASN A 117 -3.77 -21.19 -11.85
C ASN A 117 -3.36 -22.22 -10.78
N GLN A 118 -3.14 -23.47 -11.19
CA GLN A 118 -2.91 -24.59 -10.26
C GLN A 118 -1.44 -24.89 -10.02
N SER A 119 -0.57 -24.57 -10.98
CA SER A 119 0.87 -24.74 -10.82
C SER A 119 1.57 -23.44 -10.42
N LEU A 120 2.75 -23.56 -9.81
CA LEU A 120 3.57 -22.40 -9.43
C LEU A 120 3.96 -21.56 -10.66
N ILE A 121 4.32 -22.21 -11.78
CA ILE A 121 4.73 -21.52 -13.02
C ILE A 121 3.58 -20.69 -13.61
N GLU A 122 2.38 -21.25 -13.63
CA GLU A 122 1.18 -20.53 -14.09
C GLU A 122 0.89 -19.33 -13.20
N ARG A 123 1.01 -19.49 -11.87
CA ARG A 123 0.82 -18.39 -10.91
C ARG A 123 1.87 -17.30 -11.09
N ASP A 124 3.15 -17.66 -11.18
CA ASP A 124 4.23 -16.71 -11.45
C ASP A 124 3.95 -15.90 -12.71
N THR A 125 3.56 -16.59 -13.79
CA THR A 125 3.24 -15.93 -15.06
C THR A 125 2.03 -15.00 -14.95
N ALA A 126 0.97 -15.45 -14.28
CA ALA A 126 -0.26 -14.69 -14.12
C ALA A 126 -0.06 -13.42 -13.26
N PHE A 127 0.65 -13.54 -12.13
CA PHE A 127 0.93 -12.41 -11.26
C PHE A 127 1.98 -11.46 -11.86
N GLU A 128 2.91 -11.95 -12.68
CA GLU A 128 3.80 -11.07 -13.44
C GLU A 128 3.04 -10.24 -14.48
N GLN A 129 2.04 -10.83 -15.14
CA GLN A 129 1.15 -10.11 -16.06
C GLN A 129 0.34 -9.04 -15.35
N LEU A 130 -0.30 -9.38 -14.22
CA LEU A 130 -1.00 -8.41 -13.38
C LEU A 130 -0.06 -7.28 -12.94
N GLY A 131 1.15 -7.63 -12.50
CA GLY A 131 2.17 -6.68 -12.11
C GLY A 131 2.60 -5.73 -13.23
N SER A 132 2.69 -6.22 -14.47
CA SER A 132 2.99 -5.39 -15.65
C SER A 132 1.85 -4.41 -15.92
N GLN A 133 0.59 -4.85 -15.87
CA GLN A 133 -0.56 -3.98 -16.10
C GLN A 133 -0.63 -2.85 -15.05
N LEU A 134 -0.36 -3.17 -13.78
CA LEU A 134 -0.31 -2.19 -12.71
C LEU A 134 0.85 -1.21 -12.86
N LEU A 135 1.99 -1.67 -13.38
CA LEU A 135 3.11 -0.79 -13.70
C LEU A 135 2.76 0.18 -14.84
N ASP A 136 2.10 -0.31 -15.88
CA ASP A 136 1.63 0.53 -17.00
C ASP A 136 0.60 1.57 -16.53
N ALA A 137 -0.33 1.15 -15.65
CA ALA A 137 -1.28 2.03 -14.98
C ALA A 137 -0.58 3.12 -14.15
N LYS A 138 0.45 2.74 -13.38
CA LYS A 138 1.28 3.69 -12.61
C LYS A 138 2.02 4.68 -13.51
N HIS A 139 2.58 4.23 -14.63
CA HIS A 139 3.23 5.11 -15.59
C HIS A 139 2.26 6.11 -16.21
N SER A 140 1.06 5.64 -16.59
CA SER A 140 0.00 6.50 -17.13
C SER A 140 -0.42 7.58 -16.13
N TYR A 141 -0.53 7.21 -14.85
CA TYR A 141 -0.77 8.16 -13.76
C TYR A 141 0.35 9.20 -13.63
N ALA A 142 1.62 8.78 -13.67
CA ALA A 142 2.76 9.68 -13.56
C ALA A 142 2.82 10.68 -14.73
N GLU A 143 2.52 10.23 -15.95
CA GLU A 143 2.42 11.11 -17.12
C GLU A 143 1.31 12.16 -16.95
N ILE A 144 0.12 11.75 -16.46
CA ILE A 144 -0.98 12.68 -16.19
C ILE A 144 -0.56 13.75 -15.18
N GLN A 145 0.11 13.37 -14.09
CA GLN A 145 0.60 14.34 -13.10
C GLN A 145 1.62 15.32 -13.69
N GLU A 146 2.56 14.84 -14.51
CA GLU A 146 3.56 15.69 -15.15
C GLU A 146 2.89 16.69 -16.12
N TYR A 147 1.88 16.26 -16.88
CA TYR A 147 1.10 17.15 -17.73
C TYR A 147 0.31 18.20 -16.93
N GLU A 148 -0.32 17.82 -15.82
CA GLU A 148 -1.03 18.76 -14.95
C GLU A 148 -0.08 19.81 -14.34
N GLU A 149 1.11 19.38 -13.89
CA GLU A 149 2.13 20.29 -13.36
C GLU A 149 2.64 21.27 -14.43
N GLN A 150 2.88 20.79 -15.66
CA GLN A 150 3.28 21.67 -16.77
C GLN A 150 2.18 22.65 -17.20
N LEU A 151 0.91 22.24 -17.14
CA LEU A 151 -0.22 23.06 -17.60
C LEU A 151 -0.64 24.11 -16.57
N PHE A 152 -0.58 23.78 -15.28
CA PHE A 152 -1.10 24.62 -14.19
C PHE A 152 -0.03 25.15 -13.24
N GLY A 153 1.22 24.67 -13.32
CA GLY A 153 2.31 25.11 -12.46
C GLY A 153 2.74 26.56 -12.68
N GLU A 154 2.56 27.10 -13.89
CA GLU A 154 2.88 28.51 -14.21
C GLU A 154 1.81 29.50 -13.72
N ASP A 155 0.56 29.07 -13.49
CA ASP A 155 -0.56 29.95 -13.15
C ASP A 155 -0.62 30.34 -11.66
N PHE A 156 0.21 29.74 -10.79
CA PHE A 156 0.24 30.02 -9.35
C PHE A 156 1.44 30.88 -8.89
N GLU A 157 2.31 31.33 -9.80
CA GLU A 157 3.44 32.22 -9.49
C GLU A 157 3.18 33.72 -9.79
N ALA A 158 1.96 34.13 -10.15
CA ALA A 158 1.60 35.52 -10.49
C ALA A 158 0.90 36.32 -9.37
#